data_AF-A0A960L782-F1
#
_entry.id   AF-A0A960L782-F1
#
_cell.length_a   1.000
_cell.length_b   1.000
_cell.length_c   1.000
_cell.angle_alpha   90.00
_cell.angle_beta   90.00
_cell.angle_gamma   90.00
#
_symmetry.space_group_name_H-M   'P 1'
#
loop_
_entity.id
_entity.type
_entity.pdbx_description
1 polymer ?
#
loop_
_entity_poly.entity_id
_entity_poly.type
_entity_poly.pdbx_seq_one_letter_code
_entity_poly.pdbx_strand_id
1 'polypeptide(L)'
;MSEEPRIASSMGTGIAETLATVSGLVRPVVRTCHVGNNTANVWGWLALAGNAYLGMYDHTLYGVDENCIPWVVLGDDGRIEVCANQRGELRPEEVGEHVNRHLGRAEQKYFAHLNFGIFARYRDQDLFTSHYLLAERLSRQMNGRSVLIRSQEVLAERDLFTALILDFFRHRKLDLLFNRWVRTTGKKGYAVAKKIRSIEYGPGSTATIVAASSGTVFEGGAEELVAAFFDGMEKVSRRVRSAAPLGIISYPWFENYFNFLTYAATEARADPTQRVFYHAGGSSSQYYINHEPVQRGFRELTELLEAWGYLPPGSRVCVIPTFCCQLFATAPDALPQLEGLIEVWRDWLDRHRSVAARHVARLGETTEPFTVGEAVAQDLGASHAAEIRRRVERFNASDRNRLPIAHAADVGHPTYNKFGVAQHHLLGVEPRFPESFRQLTWGEAELLIKALGHLFIDRES
;
A
#
# COMPACT_ATOMS: atom_id res chain seq x y z
N MET A 1 13.22 -28.82 -12.81
CA MET A 1 12.60 -28.38 -11.55
C MET A 1 12.50 -26.86 -11.62
N SER A 2 11.29 -26.29 -11.60
CA SER A 2 11.16 -24.82 -11.54
C SER A 2 11.59 -24.36 -10.16
N GLU A 3 12.58 -23.48 -10.11
CA GLU A 3 13.02 -22.84 -8.86
C GLU A 3 11.84 -22.08 -8.25
N GLU A 4 11.61 -22.24 -6.93
CA GLU A 4 10.54 -21.53 -6.23
C GLU A 4 10.78 -20.00 -6.28
N PRO A 5 9.71 -19.19 -6.34
CA PRO A 5 9.87 -17.74 -6.46
C PRO A 5 10.43 -17.13 -5.17
N ARG A 6 11.33 -16.14 -5.34
CA ARG A 6 11.94 -15.37 -4.24
C ARG A 6 10.99 -14.35 -3.61
N ILE A 7 9.99 -13.88 -4.36
CA ILE A 7 8.85 -13.12 -3.87
C ILE A 7 7.54 -13.81 -4.28
N ALA A 8 6.61 -13.99 -3.35
CA ALA A 8 5.37 -14.68 -3.60
C ALA A 8 4.15 -14.00 -2.96
N SER A 9 2.99 -14.23 -3.57
CA SER A 9 1.68 -13.88 -3.01
C SER A 9 1.26 -14.87 -1.94
N SER A 10 0.62 -14.38 -0.87
CA SER A 10 -0.07 -15.23 0.12
C SER A 10 -1.55 -15.48 -0.22
N MET A 11 -2.03 -15.15 -1.42
CA MET A 11 -3.46 -15.29 -1.81
C MET A 11 -4.02 -16.70 -1.55
N GLY A 12 -3.23 -17.74 -1.81
CA GLY A 12 -3.65 -19.13 -1.60
C GLY A 12 -3.47 -19.64 -0.17
N THR A 13 -2.88 -18.85 0.72
CA THR A 13 -2.57 -19.27 2.10
C THR A 13 -3.75 -19.00 3.03
N GLY A 14 -3.99 -19.89 3.99
CA GLY A 14 -5.00 -19.70 5.02
C GLY A 14 -4.69 -18.49 5.92
N ILE A 15 -5.73 -17.72 6.27
CA ILE A 15 -5.57 -16.55 7.15
C ILE A 15 -5.08 -16.97 8.53
N ALA A 16 -5.69 -17.99 9.15
CA ALA A 16 -5.25 -18.50 10.45
C ALA A 16 -3.78 -18.95 10.46
N GLU A 17 -3.35 -19.69 9.44
CA GLU A 17 -1.97 -20.17 9.28
C GLU A 17 -0.98 -19.00 9.14
N THR A 18 -1.34 -18.00 8.34
CA THR A 18 -0.52 -16.80 8.16
C THR A 18 -0.38 -16.03 9.47
N LEU A 19 -1.48 -15.83 10.20
CA LEU A 19 -1.47 -15.12 11.48
C LEU A 19 -0.65 -15.86 12.55
N ALA A 20 -0.77 -17.20 12.61
CA ALA A 20 0.05 -18.02 13.50
C ALA A 20 1.55 -17.86 13.17
N THR A 21 1.91 -17.89 11.89
CA THR A 21 3.31 -17.69 11.44
C THR A 21 3.82 -16.30 11.82
N VAL A 22 3.06 -15.26 11.50
CA VAL A 22 3.41 -13.86 11.82
C VAL A 22 3.54 -13.64 13.33
N SER A 23 2.73 -14.30 14.14
CA SER A 23 2.82 -14.20 15.61
C SER A 23 4.16 -14.67 16.17
N GLY A 24 4.83 -15.60 15.49
CA GLY A 24 6.14 -16.13 15.88
C GLY A 24 7.34 -15.31 15.40
N LEU A 25 7.14 -14.31 14.53
CA LEU A 25 8.24 -13.49 14.00
C LEU A 25 8.74 -12.47 15.04
N VAL A 26 10.06 -12.21 15.03
CA VAL A 26 10.70 -11.29 15.98
C VAL A 26 10.32 -9.83 15.71
N ARG A 27 10.24 -9.43 14.43
CA ARG A 27 9.88 -8.05 14.01
C ARG A 27 9.01 -8.02 12.75
N PRO A 28 7.80 -8.61 12.76
CA PRO A 28 6.96 -8.59 11.57
C PRO A 28 6.58 -7.15 11.21
N VAL A 29 6.91 -6.74 9.99
CA VAL A 29 6.60 -5.40 9.48
C VAL A 29 5.40 -5.46 8.54
N VAL A 30 4.43 -4.61 8.84
CA VAL A 30 3.20 -4.46 8.07
C VAL A 30 3.28 -3.13 7.40
N ARG A 31 3.29 -3.12 6.07
CA ARG A 31 3.21 -1.87 5.31
C ARG A 31 1.81 -1.63 4.79
N THR A 32 1.38 -0.39 4.92
CA THR A 32 0.35 0.14 4.06
C THR A 32 1.00 0.92 2.94
N CYS A 33 0.72 0.52 1.70
CA CYS A 33 1.06 1.30 0.52
C CYS A 33 0.04 2.41 0.24
N HIS A 34 -0.79 2.87 1.17
CA HIS A 34 -1.53 4.11 0.97
C HIS A 34 -1.69 4.83 2.29
N VAL A 35 -1.07 6.00 2.40
CA VAL A 35 -1.44 6.99 3.41
C VAL A 35 -2.83 7.52 2.99
N GLY A 36 -3.80 7.64 3.90
CA GLY A 36 -5.18 8.06 3.56
C GLY A 36 -6.12 6.95 3.12
N ASN A 37 -5.90 6.32 1.97
CA ASN A 37 -6.89 5.40 1.40
C ASN A 37 -6.98 4.03 2.09
N ASN A 38 -6.00 3.64 2.91
CA ASN A 38 -5.91 2.29 3.49
C ASN A 38 -5.87 2.24 5.02
N THR A 39 -6.27 3.31 5.71
CA THR A 39 -6.23 3.35 7.18
C THR A 39 -7.04 2.22 7.84
N ALA A 40 -8.14 1.76 7.25
CA ALA A 40 -8.85 0.59 7.77
C ALA A 40 -8.07 -0.72 7.59
N ASN A 41 -7.30 -0.87 6.51
CA ASN A 41 -6.45 -2.05 6.34
C ASN A 41 -5.34 -2.06 7.39
N VAL A 42 -4.77 -0.89 7.68
CA VAL A 42 -3.79 -0.70 8.78
C VAL A 42 -4.41 -1.09 10.11
N TRP A 43 -5.58 -0.53 10.41
CA TRP A 43 -6.25 -0.74 11.68
C TRP A 43 -6.68 -2.20 11.87
N GLY A 44 -7.32 -2.78 10.87
CA GLY A 44 -7.73 -4.18 10.88
C GLY A 44 -6.52 -5.12 10.96
N TRP A 45 -5.43 -4.82 10.24
CA TRP A 45 -4.23 -5.63 10.33
C TRP A 45 -3.55 -5.54 11.71
N LEU A 46 -3.41 -4.34 12.27
CA LEU A 46 -2.85 -4.15 13.61
C LEU A 46 -3.63 -4.92 14.67
N ALA A 47 -4.95 -5.06 14.50
CA ALA A 47 -5.78 -5.87 15.38
C ALA A 47 -5.65 -7.39 15.13
N LEU A 48 -5.60 -7.81 13.86
CA LEU A 48 -5.44 -9.23 13.50
C LEU A 48 -4.09 -9.80 13.92
N ALA A 49 -3.02 -9.01 13.79
CA ALA A 49 -1.65 -9.39 14.08
C ALA A 49 -1.04 -8.42 15.11
N GLY A 50 -1.49 -8.50 16.36
CA GLY A 50 -1.13 -7.54 17.42
C GLY A 50 0.36 -7.39 17.72
N ASN A 51 1.19 -8.39 17.39
CA ASN A 51 2.66 -8.31 17.53
C ASN A 51 3.35 -7.57 16.37
N ALA A 52 2.60 -7.18 15.33
CA ALA A 52 3.13 -6.53 14.16
C ALA A 52 3.43 -5.04 14.38
N TYR A 53 4.42 -4.55 13.63
CA TYR A 53 4.78 -3.14 13.59
C TYR A 53 4.26 -2.52 12.29
N LEU A 54 3.62 -1.36 12.40
CA LEU A 54 3.18 -0.63 11.22
C LEU A 54 4.35 0.22 10.68
N GLY A 55 4.80 -0.11 9.47
CA GLY A 55 5.66 0.77 8.67
C GLY A 55 4.82 1.57 7.69
N MET A 56 4.98 2.89 7.65
CA MET A 56 4.34 3.68 6.59
C MET A 56 5.19 3.74 5.34
N TYR A 57 4.53 3.63 4.18
CA TYR A 57 5.15 3.93 2.91
C TYR A 57 4.96 5.41 2.58
N ASP A 58 6.05 6.16 2.40
CA ASP A 58 5.98 7.53 1.89
C ASP A 58 5.63 7.48 0.40
N HIS A 59 4.35 7.66 0.05
CA HIS A 59 3.85 7.68 -1.34
C HIS A 59 4.15 8.98 -2.09
N THR A 60 4.96 9.85 -1.52
CA THR A 60 5.26 11.17 -2.09
C THR A 60 5.81 11.13 -3.52
N LEU A 61 6.17 9.93 -4.04
CA LEU A 61 7.08 9.77 -5.17
C LEU A 61 6.80 8.55 -6.08
N TYR A 62 5.60 7.96 -6.04
CA TYR A 62 5.18 7.10 -7.15
C TYR A 62 4.94 8.00 -8.35
N GLY A 63 5.95 8.19 -9.19
CA GLY A 63 5.70 8.70 -10.53
C GLY A 63 5.06 7.58 -11.35
N VAL A 64 3.76 7.52 -11.24
CA VAL A 64 3.00 7.11 -12.40
C VAL A 64 3.35 8.01 -13.56
N ASP A 65 3.51 7.40 -14.74
CA ASP A 65 3.80 8.13 -15.96
C ASP A 65 2.67 9.17 -16.21
N GLU A 66 1.45 8.92 -15.70
CA GLU A 66 0.30 9.84 -15.67
C GLU A 66 -0.52 9.74 -14.35
N ASN A 67 -0.88 10.89 -13.73
CA ASN A 67 -1.86 10.94 -12.63
C ASN A 67 -3.19 11.48 -13.17
N CYS A 68 -4.27 10.71 -13.04
CA CYS A 68 -5.60 11.11 -13.50
C CYS A 68 -6.25 12.13 -12.56
N ILE A 69 -6.09 11.92 -11.25
CA ILE A 69 -6.47 12.86 -10.20
C ILE A 69 -5.32 12.93 -9.20
N PRO A 70 -4.49 13.97 -9.24
CA PRO A 70 -3.33 14.06 -8.36
C PRO A 70 -3.68 14.25 -6.88
N TRP A 71 -4.75 14.98 -6.56
CA TRP A 71 -5.26 15.12 -5.19
C TRP A 71 -6.75 15.51 -5.16
N VAL A 72 -7.55 14.85 -4.30
CA VAL A 72 -8.96 15.18 -4.06
C VAL A 72 -9.36 15.07 -2.59
N VAL A 73 -10.37 15.86 -2.22
CA VAL A 73 -11.25 15.65 -1.06
C VAL A 73 -12.60 15.26 -1.61
N LEU A 74 -13.21 14.24 -1.03
CA LEU A 74 -14.54 13.77 -1.43
C LEU A 74 -15.52 13.89 -0.27
N GLY A 75 -16.82 14.01 -0.57
CA GLY A 75 -17.89 13.95 0.43
C GLY A 75 -18.25 12.52 0.80
N ASP A 76 -19.14 12.36 1.77
CA ASP A 76 -19.63 11.06 2.25
C ASP A 76 -20.33 10.20 1.17
N ASP A 77 -20.62 10.76 -0.01
CA ASP A 77 -21.33 10.13 -1.13
C ASP A 77 -20.45 9.87 -2.36
N GLY A 78 -19.16 10.24 -2.34
CA GLY A 78 -18.28 10.04 -3.51
C GLY A 78 -18.03 11.20 -4.41
N ARG A 79 -18.71 12.31 -4.16
CA ARG A 79 -18.53 13.52 -4.94
C ARG A 79 -17.30 14.26 -4.49
N ILE A 80 -16.60 14.86 -5.45
CA ILE A 80 -15.44 15.70 -5.20
C ILE A 80 -15.89 16.97 -4.48
N GLU A 81 -15.42 17.18 -3.25
CA GLU A 81 -15.54 18.46 -2.55
C GLU A 81 -14.41 19.42 -2.94
N VAL A 82 -13.21 18.89 -3.19
CA VAL A 82 -12.03 19.65 -3.60
C VAL A 82 -11.18 18.80 -4.52
N CYS A 83 -10.65 19.35 -5.62
CA CYS A 83 -9.65 18.69 -6.46
C CYS A 83 -8.47 19.62 -6.68
N ALA A 84 -7.26 19.07 -6.78
CA ALA A 84 -6.06 19.81 -7.17
C ALA A 84 -5.24 19.03 -8.20
N ASN A 85 -4.64 19.75 -9.15
CA ASN A 85 -3.79 19.20 -10.20
C ASN A 85 -2.38 18.82 -9.66
N GLN A 86 -1.50 18.29 -10.52
CA GLN A 86 -0.14 17.84 -10.12
C GLN A 86 0.75 18.98 -9.57
N ARG A 87 0.33 20.23 -9.74
CA ARG A 87 1.00 21.44 -9.26
C ARG A 87 0.37 22.00 -7.99
N GLY A 88 -0.64 21.32 -7.43
CA GLY A 88 -1.42 21.77 -6.28
C GLY A 88 -2.38 22.92 -6.60
N GLU A 89 -2.70 23.15 -7.88
CA GLU A 89 -3.67 24.18 -8.29
C GLU A 89 -5.08 23.57 -8.23
N LEU A 90 -6.01 24.27 -7.61
CA LEU A 90 -7.39 23.80 -7.45
C LEU A 90 -8.08 23.63 -8.81
N ARG A 91 -8.88 22.58 -8.93
CA ARG A 91 -9.72 22.25 -10.10
C ARG A 91 -11.21 22.34 -9.70
N PRO A 92 -11.78 23.55 -9.62
CA PRO A 92 -13.17 23.73 -9.23
C PRO A 92 -14.16 23.06 -10.20
N GLU A 93 -13.75 22.84 -11.46
CA GLU A 93 -14.55 22.17 -12.48
C GLU A 93 -14.88 20.71 -12.15
N GLU A 94 -14.07 20.07 -11.31
CA GLU A 94 -14.27 18.67 -10.92
C GLU A 94 -15.20 18.54 -9.69
N VAL A 95 -15.47 19.64 -8.98
CA VAL A 95 -16.27 19.64 -7.74
C VAL A 95 -17.72 19.25 -8.03
N GLY A 96 -18.25 18.32 -7.23
CA GLY A 96 -19.59 17.76 -7.39
C GLY A 96 -19.65 16.57 -8.36
N GLU A 97 -18.62 16.32 -9.18
CA GLU A 97 -18.50 15.08 -9.96
C GLU A 97 -18.16 13.91 -9.03
N HIS A 98 -18.69 12.73 -9.36
CA HIS A 98 -18.35 11.51 -8.65
C HIS A 98 -17.00 10.98 -9.14
N VAL A 99 -16.09 10.64 -8.22
CA VAL A 99 -14.69 10.28 -8.52
C VAL A 99 -14.55 9.15 -9.57
N ASN A 100 -15.43 8.15 -9.56
CA ASN A 100 -15.47 7.07 -10.56
C ASN A 100 -15.57 7.54 -12.02
N ARG A 101 -16.17 8.71 -12.30
CA ARG A 101 -16.23 9.24 -13.66
C ARG A 101 -14.86 9.59 -14.22
N HIS A 102 -13.91 9.97 -13.36
CA HIS A 102 -12.53 10.23 -13.78
C HIS A 102 -11.76 8.93 -14.04
N LEU A 103 -12.11 7.85 -13.34
CA LEU A 103 -11.48 6.54 -13.50
C LEU A 103 -11.87 5.87 -14.81
N GLY A 104 -13.14 5.99 -15.19
CA GLY A 104 -13.61 5.53 -16.50
C GLY A 104 -13.02 6.31 -17.69
N ARG A 105 -12.49 7.51 -17.46
CA ARG A 105 -11.89 8.38 -18.50
C ARG A 105 -10.37 8.21 -18.63
N ALA A 106 -9.75 7.45 -17.74
CA ALA A 106 -8.31 7.32 -17.66
C ALA A 106 -7.80 6.20 -18.60
N GLU A 107 -6.78 6.46 -19.42
CA GLU A 107 -6.15 5.43 -20.25
C GLU A 107 -5.35 4.45 -19.39
N GLN A 108 -5.74 3.17 -19.37
CA GLN A 108 -5.45 2.09 -18.39
C GLN A 108 -3.97 1.79 -18.01
N LYS A 109 -2.99 2.62 -18.38
CA LYS A 109 -1.57 2.39 -18.09
C LYS A 109 -1.17 3.01 -16.75
N TYR A 110 -1.00 2.14 -15.75
CA TYR A 110 -0.27 2.41 -14.50
C TYR A 110 -0.74 3.64 -13.71
N PHE A 111 -1.91 3.55 -13.09
CA PHE A 111 -2.48 4.62 -12.28
C PHE A 111 -2.04 4.61 -10.82
N ALA A 112 -1.89 5.81 -10.27
CA ALA A 112 -1.88 6.06 -8.85
C ALA A 112 -2.87 7.21 -8.66
N HIS A 113 -3.90 6.95 -7.85
CA HIS A 113 -5.02 7.87 -7.69
C HIS A 113 -4.69 9.05 -6.78
N LEU A 114 -3.56 9.04 -6.06
CA LEU A 114 -3.17 10.09 -5.13
C LEU A 114 -1.65 10.15 -5.01
N ASN A 115 -1.08 11.31 -5.31
CA ASN A 115 0.35 11.57 -5.15
C ASN A 115 0.56 12.53 -3.97
N PHE A 116 1.26 12.07 -2.93
CA PHE A 116 1.39 12.78 -1.64
C PHE A 116 2.45 13.90 -1.69
N GLY A 117 3.10 14.11 -2.84
CA GLY A 117 4.01 15.23 -3.09
C GLY A 117 3.28 16.57 -3.33
N ILE A 118 1.95 16.57 -3.35
CA ILE A 118 1.12 17.73 -3.64
C ILE A 118 0.59 18.31 -2.34
N PHE A 119 1.00 19.55 -2.04
CA PHE A 119 0.51 20.24 -0.85
C PHE A 119 -0.96 20.60 -1.04
N ALA A 120 -1.77 20.11 -0.11
CA ALA A 120 -3.15 20.50 -0.03
C ALA A 120 -3.56 20.62 1.43
N ARG A 121 -4.22 21.74 1.71
CA ARG A 121 -4.81 22.03 3.01
C ARG A 121 -6.32 21.99 2.85
N TYR A 122 -7.00 21.38 3.81
CA TYR A 122 -8.45 21.40 3.91
C TYR A 122 -8.81 21.78 5.35
N ARG A 123 -9.67 22.79 5.52
CA ARG A 123 -10.05 23.34 6.83
C ARG A 123 -8.82 23.60 7.73
N ASP A 124 -7.82 24.29 7.16
CA ASP A 124 -6.52 24.62 7.77
C ASP A 124 -5.58 23.46 8.14
N GLN A 125 -5.99 22.21 7.96
CA GLN A 125 -5.16 21.04 8.27
C GLN A 125 -4.30 20.62 7.08
N ASP A 126 -3.00 20.39 7.34
CA ASP A 126 -2.14 19.66 6.41
C ASP A 126 -2.55 18.19 6.44
N LEU A 127 -3.20 17.73 5.37
CA LEU A 127 -3.77 16.40 5.37
C LEU A 127 -2.69 15.32 5.48
N PHE A 128 -1.57 15.49 4.79
CA PHE A 128 -0.46 14.53 4.85
C PHE A 128 0.01 14.29 6.29
N THR A 129 0.24 15.36 7.05
CA THR A 129 0.56 15.27 8.48
C THR A 129 -0.58 14.65 9.29
N SER A 130 -1.84 15.03 9.03
CA SER A 130 -3.01 14.53 9.76
C SER A 130 -3.15 13.00 9.68
N HIS A 131 -2.91 12.42 8.50
CA HIS A 131 -2.93 10.97 8.30
C HIS A 131 -1.86 10.22 9.08
N TYR A 132 -0.63 10.75 9.10
CA TYR A 132 0.45 10.14 9.86
C TYR A 132 0.11 10.13 11.35
N LEU A 133 -0.34 11.27 11.88
CA LEU A 133 -0.74 11.39 13.28
C LEU A 133 -1.90 10.46 13.64
N LEU A 134 -2.77 10.15 12.69
CA LEU A 134 -3.82 9.16 12.91
C LEU A 134 -3.25 7.73 12.94
N ALA A 135 -2.44 7.34 11.96
CA ALA A 135 -1.83 6.02 11.93
C ALA A 135 -0.99 5.76 13.19
N GLU A 136 -0.25 6.78 13.64
CA GLU A 136 0.48 6.76 14.90
C GLU A 136 -0.45 6.55 16.11
N ARG A 137 -1.57 7.28 16.18
CA ARG A 137 -2.56 7.13 17.26
C ARG A 137 -3.17 5.72 17.28
N LEU A 138 -3.55 5.19 16.12
CA LEU A 138 -4.12 3.84 16.00
C LEU A 138 -3.12 2.76 16.43
N SER A 139 -1.87 2.85 15.97
CA SER A 139 -0.81 1.93 16.41
C SER A 139 -0.62 2.01 17.92
N ARG A 140 -0.48 3.22 18.48
CA ARG A 140 -0.32 3.39 19.94
C ARG A 140 -1.50 2.79 20.72
N GLN A 141 -2.73 2.97 20.24
CA GLN A 141 -3.91 2.40 20.86
C GLN A 141 -3.92 0.86 20.82
N MET A 142 -3.58 0.25 19.68
CA MET A 142 -3.74 -1.19 19.47
C MET A 142 -2.58 -2.02 20.04
N ASN A 143 -1.35 -1.52 19.97
CA ASN A 143 -0.16 -2.30 20.35
C ASN A 143 0.88 -1.50 21.14
N GLY A 144 0.57 -0.25 21.53
CA GLY A 144 1.48 0.61 22.30
C GLY A 144 2.67 1.15 21.52
N ARG A 145 2.74 0.95 20.20
CA ARG A 145 3.91 1.36 19.38
C ARG A 145 3.66 2.69 18.69
N SER A 146 4.70 3.52 18.61
CA SER A 146 4.73 4.65 17.67
C SER A 146 5.10 4.14 16.28
N VAL A 147 4.42 4.69 15.29
CA VAL A 147 4.70 4.46 13.87
C VAL A 147 5.80 5.41 13.48
N LEU A 148 6.79 4.94 12.73
CA LEU A 148 7.73 5.81 12.03
C LEU A 148 7.30 5.95 10.58
N ILE A 149 7.37 7.17 10.06
CA ILE A 149 7.38 7.38 8.61
C ILE A 149 8.62 6.74 7.98
N ARG A 150 8.53 6.38 6.70
CA ARG A 150 9.65 5.72 5.99
C ARG A 150 10.96 6.49 6.13
N SER A 151 10.94 7.81 5.91
CA SER A 151 12.15 8.62 6.08
C SER A 151 12.79 8.51 7.48
N GLN A 152 12.01 8.34 8.55
CA GLN A 152 12.55 8.13 9.90
C GLN A 152 13.09 6.73 10.13
N GLU A 153 12.44 5.70 9.57
CA GLU A 153 12.96 4.33 9.60
C GLU A 153 14.30 4.25 8.88
N VAL A 154 14.42 4.89 7.72
CA VAL A 154 15.66 4.97 6.96
C VAL A 154 16.75 5.67 7.77
N LEU A 155 16.41 6.78 8.44
CA LEU A 155 17.36 7.51 9.30
C LEU A 155 17.77 6.69 10.53
N ALA A 156 16.88 5.88 11.09
CA ALA A 156 17.19 4.98 12.20
C ALA A 156 18.12 3.84 11.77
N GLU A 157 18.02 3.39 10.52
CA GLU A 157 18.87 2.36 9.91
C GLU A 157 20.00 2.95 9.04
N ARG A 158 20.50 4.14 9.40
CA ARG A 158 21.48 4.91 8.61
C ARG A 158 22.69 4.08 8.19
N ASP A 159 23.24 3.27 9.08
CA ASP A 159 24.43 2.45 8.81
C ASP A 159 24.15 1.39 7.75
N LEU A 160 22.99 0.72 7.82
CA LEU A 160 22.57 -0.27 6.83
C LEU A 160 22.38 0.38 5.46
N PHE A 161 21.65 1.49 5.39
CA PHE A 161 21.41 2.19 4.12
C PHE A 161 22.68 2.79 3.53
N THR A 162 23.60 3.28 4.36
CA THR A 162 24.93 3.74 3.92
C THR A 162 25.70 2.58 3.29
N ALA A 163 25.83 1.45 4.01
CA ALA A 163 26.54 0.28 3.52
C ALA A 163 25.95 -0.26 2.20
N LEU A 164 24.61 -0.35 2.11
CA LEU A 164 23.93 -0.73 0.88
C LEU A 164 24.26 0.23 -0.27
N ILE A 165 24.10 1.55 -0.10
CA ILE A 165 24.38 2.52 -1.16
C ILE A 165 25.84 2.40 -1.62
N LEU A 166 26.79 2.29 -0.69
CA LEU A 166 28.21 2.13 -1.01
C LEU A 166 28.49 0.83 -1.79
N ASP A 167 27.87 -0.28 -1.42
CA ASP A 167 28.02 -1.57 -2.10
C ASP A 167 27.42 -1.55 -3.51
N PHE A 168 26.19 -1.06 -3.66
CA PHE A 168 25.57 -0.90 -4.97
C PHE A 168 26.37 0.05 -5.87
N PHE A 169 26.94 1.11 -5.31
CA PHE A 169 27.82 2.02 -6.04
C PHE A 169 29.09 1.30 -6.50
N ARG A 170 29.79 0.64 -5.58
CA ARG A 170 31.05 -0.10 -5.83
C ARG A 170 30.88 -1.19 -6.88
N HIS A 171 29.74 -1.88 -6.87
CA HIS A 171 29.41 -2.95 -7.82
C HIS A 171 28.73 -2.45 -9.10
N ARG A 172 28.54 -1.14 -9.26
CA ARG A 172 27.90 -0.52 -10.44
C ARG A 172 26.46 -1.01 -10.68
N LYS A 173 25.69 -1.14 -9.60
CA LYS A 173 24.32 -1.68 -9.57
C LYS A 173 23.28 -0.69 -9.01
N LEU A 174 23.58 0.61 -9.00
CA LEU A 174 22.66 1.65 -8.49
C LEU A 174 21.30 1.67 -9.19
N ASP A 175 21.19 1.10 -10.39
CA ASP A 175 19.96 0.96 -11.17
C ASP A 175 18.97 -0.04 -10.56
N LEU A 176 19.47 -1.03 -9.80
CA LEU A 176 18.63 -1.93 -8.98
C LEU A 176 18.14 -1.26 -7.70
N LEU A 177 18.85 -0.21 -7.26
CA LEU A 177 18.58 0.51 -6.02
C LEU A 177 17.64 1.70 -6.26
N PHE A 178 17.90 2.47 -7.31
CA PHE A 178 17.27 3.75 -7.58
C PHE A 178 16.63 3.79 -8.97
N ASN A 179 15.34 4.13 -9.02
CA ASN A 179 14.61 4.31 -10.27
C ASN A 179 14.17 5.76 -10.52
N ARG A 180 14.30 6.61 -9.51
CA ARG A 180 13.79 7.98 -9.51
C ARG A 180 14.72 8.93 -8.76
N TRP A 181 14.62 10.20 -9.13
CA TRP A 181 15.26 11.31 -8.44
C TRP A 181 14.21 12.30 -7.95
N VAL A 182 14.24 12.61 -6.67
CA VAL A 182 13.31 13.53 -6.01
C VAL A 182 13.91 14.91 -6.01
N ARG A 183 13.12 15.93 -6.37
CA ARG A 183 13.54 17.32 -6.22
C ARG A 183 12.39 18.26 -5.95
N THR A 184 12.65 19.41 -5.34
CA THR A 184 11.66 20.48 -5.26
C THR A 184 11.49 21.25 -6.56
N THR A 185 10.27 21.67 -6.88
CA THR A 185 9.94 22.56 -8.00
C THR A 185 9.85 24.01 -7.53
N GLY A 186 10.78 24.86 -7.98
CA GLY A 186 10.71 26.33 -7.94
C GLY A 186 10.17 26.98 -6.64
N LYS A 187 9.52 28.15 -6.80
CA LYS A 187 9.10 29.07 -5.72
C LYS A 187 8.04 28.51 -4.74
N LYS A 188 7.41 27.37 -5.04
CA LYS A 188 6.29 26.84 -4.25
C LYS A 188 6.64 25.59 -3.41
N GLY A 189 7.86 25.07 -3.52
CA GLY A 189 8.40 24.02 -2.62
C GLY A 189 7.87 22.60 -2.84
N TYR A 190 7.13 22.30 -3.91
CA TYR A 190 6.56 20.96 -4.13
C TYR A 190 7.63 19.95 -4.52
N ALA A 191 7.56 18.73 -4.00
CA ALA A 191 8.44 17.64 -4.42
C ALA A 191 7.91 16.97 -5.69
N VAL A 192 8.80 16.71 -6.64
CA VAL A 192 8.53 15.88 -7.82
C VAL A 192 9.53 14.75 -7.90
N ALA A 193 9.05 13.55 -8.26
CA ALA A 193 9.91 12.43 -8.63
C ALA A 193 10.12 12.42 -10.14
N LYS A 194 11.38 12.30 -10.57
CA LYS A 194 11.77 12.19 -11.97
C LYS A 194 12.32 10.80 -12.23
N LYS A 195 11.78 10.09 -13.21
CA LYS A 195 12.27 8.76 -13.61
C LYS A 195 13.72 8.86 -14.05
N ILE A 196 14.59 8.02 -13.48
CA ILE A 196 15.97 7.87 -13.91
C ILE A 196 15.94 7.16 -15.27
N ARG A 197 16.64 7.73 -16.24
CA ARG A 197 16.79 7.18 -17.59
C ARG A 197 18.05 6.34 -17.69
N SER A 198 19.16 6.84 -17.17
CA SER A 198 20.45 6.15 -17.16
C SER A 198 21.25 6.50 -15.91
N ILE A 199 22.11 5.56 -15.51
CA ILE A 199 23.18 5.75 -14.54
C ILE A 199 24.47 5.37 -15.24
N GLU A 200 25.38 6.33 -15.38
CA GLU A 200 26.64 6.19 -16.10
C GLU A 200 27.78 6.24 -15.10
N TYR A 201 28.70 5.27 -15.16
CA TYR A 201 29.83 5.18 -14.21
C TYR A 201 31.09 5.75 -14.87
N GLY A 202 31.59 6.85 -14.30
CA GLY A 202 32.72 7.60 -14.82
C GLY A 202 34.08 7.19 -14.23
N PRO A 203 35.17 7.80 -14.74
CA PRO A 203 36.50 7.68 -14.13
C PRO A 203 36.50 8.20 -12.68
N GLY A 204 37.37 7.64 -11.82
CA GLY A 204 37.53 8.13 -10.45
C GLY A 204 36.42 7.72 -9.47
N SER A 205 35.71 6.61 -9.72
CA SER A 205 34.62 6.12 -8.87
C SER A 205 33.49 7.13 -8.71
N THR A 206 33.08 7.72 -9.83
CA THR A 206 31.96 8.66 -9.93
C THR A 206 30.79 8.03 -10.65
N ALA A 207 29.58 8.50 -10.35
CA ALA A 207 28.36 8.14 -11.06
C ALA A 207 27.62 9.40 -11.51
N THR A 208 27.12 9.37 -12.74
CA THR A 208 26.26 10.40 -13.33
C THR A 208 24.86 9.81 -13.50
N ILE A 209 23.89 10.41 -12.81
CA ILE A 209 22.48 9.98 -12.88
C ILE A 209 21.73 10.98 -13.76
N VAL A 210 21.08 10.46 -14.80
CA VAL A 210 20.34 11.25 -15.77
C VAL A 210 18.85 10.95 -15.66
N ALA A 211 18.05 11.98 -15.40
CA ALA A 211 16.60 11.86 -15.37
C ALA A 211 15.97 12.12 -16.74
N ALA A 212 14.94 11.35 -17.08
CA ALA A 212 14.30 11.34 -18.41
C ALA A 212 13.81 12.73 -18.87
N SER A 213 13.32 13.56 -17.93
CA SER A 213 12.69 14.85 -18.25
C SER A 213 13.50 16.08 -17.85
N SER A 214 14.76 15.94 -17.41
CA SER A 214 15.53 17.08 -16.89
C SER A 214 17.05 16.99 -17.02
N GLY A 215 17.58 15.98 -17.73
CA GLY A 215 19.03 15.81 -17.88
C GLY A 215 19.70 15.31 -16.61
N THR A 216 20.97 15.64 -16.43
CA THR A 216 21.78 15.24 -15.26
C THR A 216 21.18 15.79 -13.96
N VAL A 217 20.92 14.90 -13.01
CA VAL A 217 20.38 15.23 -11.67
C VAL A 217 21.38 15.00 -10.56
N PHE A 218 22.43 14.24 -10.83
CA PHE A 218 23.54 13.98 -9.92
C PHE A 218 24.79 13.64 -10.71
N GLU A 219 25.93 14.14 -10.26
CA GLU A 219 27.27 13.76 -10.70
C GLU A 219 28.16 13.84 -9.46
N GLY A 220 28.77 12.72 -9.08
CA GLY A 220 29.53 12.66 -7.84
C GLY A 220 29.96 11.26 -7.40
N GLY A 221 30.65 11.20 -6.27
CA GLY A 221 31.10 9.97 -5.63
C GLY A 221 30.04 9.32 -4.74
N ALA A 222 30.36 8.13 -4.21
CA ALA A 222 29.45 7.36 -3.37
C ALA A 222 29.06 8.11 -2.07
N GLU A 223 30.02 8.77 -1.42
CA GLU A 223 29.78 9.55 -0.19
C GLU A 223 28.87 10.76 -0.44
N GLU A 224 29.01 11.42 -1.59
CA GLU A 224 28.16 12.54 -1.98
C GLU A 224 26.72 12.06 -2.25
N LEU A 225 26.57 10.87 -2.84
CA LEU A 225 25.27 10.25 -3.05
C LEU A 225 24.60 9.87 -1.73
N VAL A 226 25.35 9.31 -0.78
CA VAL A 226 24.90 9.01 0.59
C VAL A 226 24.48 10.29 1.30
N ALA A 227 25.29 11.35 1.23
CA ALA A 227 25.00 12.64 1.84
C ALA A 227 23.71 13.26 1.26
N ALA A 228 23.56 13.26 -0.07
CA ALA A 228 22.35 13.74 -0.74
C ALA A 228 21.11 12.94 -0.32
N PHE A 229 21.25 11.61 -0.24
CA PHE A 229 20.17 10.73 0.20
C PHE A 229 19.68 11.06 1.62
N PHE A 230 20.58 11.13 2.60
CA PHE A 230 20.20 11.39 3.98
C PHE A 230 19.75 12.82 4.23
N ASP A 231 20.33 13.82 3.56
CA ASP A 231 19.83 15.20 3.59
C ASP A 231 18.36 15.27 3.10
N GLY A 232 18.06 14.55 2.02
CA GLY A 232 16.69 14.38 1.52
C GLY A 232 15.75 13.77 2.56
N MET A 233 16.15 12.63 3.16
CA MET A 233 15.37 11.94 4.19
C MET A 233 15.12 12.82 5.43
N GLU A 234 16.11 13.57 5.89
CA GLU A 234 15.98 14.49 7.02
C GLU A 234 14.97 15.61 6.74
N LYS A 235 15.01 16.19 5.54
CA LYS A 235 14.07 17.24 5.13
C LYS A 235 12.64 16.72 5.01
N VAL A 236 12.45 15.53 4.43
CA VAL A 236 11.14 14.86 4.39
C VAL A 236 10.63 14.57 5.80
N SER A 237 11.48 14.00 6.65
CA SER A 237 11.14 13.67 8.03
C SER A 237 10.74 14.89 8.86
N ARG A 238 11.45 16.02 8.67
CA ARG A 238 11.12 17.29 9.31
C ARG A 238 9.77 17.81 8.85
N ARG A 239 9.50 17.79 7.54
CA ARG A 239 8.22 18.23 6.95
C ARG A 239 7.03 17.52 7.56
N VAL A 240 7.13 16.20 7.73
CA VAL A 240 6.02 15.40 8.26
C VAL A 240 5.73 15.76 9.72
N ARG A 241 6.78 15.99 10.52
CA ARG A 241 6.63 16.27 11.95
C ARG A 241 6.11 17.67 12.25
N SER A 242 6.53 18.68 11.50
CA SER A 242 6.23 20.08 11.82
C SER A 242 5.25 20.75 10.88
N ALA A 243 4.77 20.05 9.85
CA ALA A 243 4.02 20.61 8.72
C ALA A 243 4.71 21.81 8.01
N ALA A 244 5.98 22.11 8.34
CA ALA A 244 6.70 23.27 7.81
C ALA A 244 7.07 23.06 6.34
N PRO A 245 7.02 24.08 5.47
CA PRO A 245 7.33 23.93 4.04
C PRO A 245 8.62 23.14 3.78
N LEU A 246 8.60 22.28 2.76
CA LEU A 246 9.82 21.62 2.31
C LEU A 246 10.77 22.70 1.76
N GLY A 247 11.97 22.78 2.34
CA GLY A 247 13.08 23.49 1.72
C GLY A 247 13.51 22.82 0.42
N ILE A 248 14.61 23.27 -0.18
CA ILE A 248 15.14 22.61 -1.39
C ILE A 248 15.58 21.19 -1.04
N ILE A 249 14.98 20.20 -1.71
CA ILE A 249 15.36 18.79 -1.62
C ILE A 249 15.88 18.32 -2.98
N SER A 250 16.87 17.43 -2.98
CA SER A 250 17.40 16.75 -4.16
C SER A 250 18.05 15.44 -3.73
N TYR A 251 17.44 14.29 -4.03
CA TYR A 251 17.95 13.00 -3.55
C TYR A 251 17.44 11.81 -4.39
N PRO A 252 18.17 10.67 -4.43
CA PRO A 252 17.72 9.47 -5.13
C PRO A 252 16.63 8.74 -4.34
N TRP A 253 15.67 8.13 -5.05
CA TRP A 253 14.57 7.38 -4.43
C TRP A 253 14.68 5.88 -4.70
N PHE A 254 14.42 5.08 -3.65
CA PHE A 254 14.50 3.63 -3.75
C PHE A 254 13.39 3.04 -4.62
N GLU A 255 13.76 2.02 -5.39
CA GLU A 255 12.82 1.19 -6.11
C GLU A 255 11.88 0.42 -5.16
N ASN A 256 10.67 0.13 -5.62
CA ASN A 256 9.60 -0.42 -4.77
C ASN A 256 9.92 -1.81 -4.22
N TYR A 257 10.52 -2.69 -5.03
CA TYR A 257 10.90 -4.02 -4.57
C TYR A 257 12.10 -4.01 -3.61
N PHE A 258 13.03 -3.04 -3.76
CA PHE A 258 14.12 -2.85 -2.80
C PHE A 258 13.58 -2.53 -1.41
N ASN A 259 12.47 -1.79 -1.33
CA ASN A 259 11.84 -1.50 -0.04
C ASN A 259 11.36 -2.76 0.71
N PHE A 260 10.84 -3.79 0.02
CA PHE A 260 10.50 -5.07 0.68
C PHE A 260 11.76 -5.74 1.23
N LEU A 261 12.83 -5.79 0.42
CA LEU A 261 14.07 -6.48 0.79
C LEU A 261 14.87 -5.76 1.87
N THR A 262 14.81 -4.42 1.96
CA THR A 262 15.46 -3.70 3.07
C THR A 262 14.89 -4.09 4.43
N TYR A 263 13.61 -4.45 4.50
CA TYR A 263 13.04 -4.93 5.74
C TYR A 263 13.34 -6.38 6.01
N ALA A 264 13.34 -7.23 4.99
CA ALA A 264 13.88 -8.57 5.14
C ALA A 264 15.30 -8.49 5.73
N ALA A 265 16.12 -7.53 5.29
CA ALA A 265 17.45 -7.29 5.86
C ALA A 265 17.40 -6.76 7.32
N THR A 266 16.52 -5.82 7.65
CA THR A 266 16.33 -5.35 9.04
C THR A 266 15.85 -6.48 9.97
N GLU A 267 14.90 -7.30 9.51
CA GLU A 267 14.38 -8.47 10.22
C GLU A 267 15.45 -9.54 10.38
N ALA A 268 16.22 -9.85 9.32
CA ALA A 268 17.33 -10.78 9.36
C ALA A 268 18.44 -10.34 10.31
N ARG A 269 18.69 -9.03 10.46
CA ARG A 269 19.62 -8.52 11.48
C ARG A 269 19.11 -8.74 12.90
N ALA A 270 17.79 -8.75 13.10
CA ALA A 270 17.18 -9.02 14.40
C ALA A 270 17.06 -10.54 14.68
N ASP A 271 16.83 -11.34 13.65
CA ASP A 271 16.81 -12.81 13.69
C ASP A 271 17.50 -13.40 12.44
N PRO A 272 18.80 -13.72 12.54
CA PRO A 272 19.56 -14.30 11.44
C PRO A 272 19.13 -15.72 11.05
N THR A 273 18.24 -16.37 11.81
CA THR A 273 17.71 -17.71 11.49
C THR A 273 16.49 -17.64 10.57
N GLN A 274 15.83 -16.48 10.49
CA GLN A 274 14.69 -16.27 9.61
C GLN A 274 15.11 -16.38 8.13
N ARG A 275 14.30 -17.06 7.33
CA ARG A 275 14.50 -17.24 5.88
C ARG A 275 13.30 -16.81 5.06
N VAL A 276 12.13 -16.74 5.67
CA VAL A 276 10.89 -16.29 5.04
C VAL A 276 10.44 -15.04 5.77
N PHE A 277 10.22 -13.97 5.01
CA PHE A 277 9.84 -12.66 5.54
C PHE A 277 8.44 -12.33 5.05
N TYR A 278 7.55 -12.01 5.98
CA TYR A 278 6.15 -11.74 5.68
C TYR A 278 5.90 -10.24 5.75
N HIS A 279 5.41 -9.67 4.65
CA HIS A 279 5.06 -8.26 4.57
C HIS A 279 3.61 -8.11 4.18
N ALA A 280 2.86 -7.32 4.95
CA ALA A 280 1.57 -6.83 4.47
C ALA A 280 1.79 -5.91 3.27
N GLY A 281 1.22 -6.26 2.11
CA GLY A 281 1.47 -5.61 0.83
C GLY A 281 0.51 -4.47 0.48
N GLY A 282 -0.52 -4.23 1.29
CA GLY A 282 -1.58 -3.28 0.94
C GLY A 282 -2.25 -3.62 -0.39
N SER A 283 -2.64 -2.60 -1.16
CA SER A 283 -3.15 -2.68 -2.55
C SER A 283 -2.05 -2.81 -3.61
N SER A 284 -0.86 -3.31 -3.25
CA SER A 284 0.04 -3.82 -4.28
C SER A 284 -0.72 -4.97 -4.95
N SER A 285 -1.19 -4.76 -6.18
CA SER A 285 -1.96 -5.77 -6.89
C SER A 285 -1.09 -7.02 -6.95
N GLN A 286 -1.65 -8.17 -6.60
CA GLN A 286 -0.95 -9.45 -6.62
C GLN A 286 -0.35 -9.74 -8.01
N TYR A 287 -0.94 -9.14 -9.04
CA TYR A 287 -0.36 -9.00 -10.37
C TYR A 287 1.07 -8.44 -10.38
N TYR A 288 1.35 -7.33 -9.67
CA TYR A 288 2.65 -6.66 -9.72
C TYR A 288 3.77 -7.58 -9.23
N ILE A 289 3.54 -8.33 -8.15
CA ILE A 289 4.55 -9.27 -7.64
C ILE A 289 4.73 -10.48 -8.54
N ASN A 290 3.72 -10.85 -9.34
CA ASN A 290 3.78 -11.96 -10.29
C ASN A 290 4.33 -11.54 -11.67
N HIS A 291 4.50 -10.25 -11.92
CA HIS A 291 5.00 -9.73 -13.19
C HIS A 291 6.48 -10.08 -13.40
N GLU A 292 6.84 -10.58 -14.59
CA GLU A 292 8.17 -11.17 -14.85
C GLU A 292 9.35 -10.21 -14.59
N PRO A 293 9.34 -8.96 -15.07
CA PRO A 293 10.34 -7.97 -14.71
C PRO A 293 10.51 -7.74 -13.20
N VAL A 294 9.41 -7.79 -12.43
CA VAL A 294 9.45 -7.61 -10.98
C VAL A 294 10.07 -8.85 -10.32
N GLN A 295 9.63 -10.05 -10.71
CA GLN A 295 10.21 -11.32 -10.25
C GLN A 295 11.71 -11.40 -10.54
N ARG A 296 12.13 -10.98 -11.74
CA ARG A 296 13.54 -10.96 -12.15
C ARG A 296 14.35 -9.96 -11.32
N GLY A 297 13.90 -8.71 -11.22
CA GLY A 297 14.60 -7.69 -10.44
C GLY A 297 14.67 -8.04 -8.95
N PHE A 298 13.61 -8.64 -8.40
CA PHE A 298 13.59 -9.13 -7.03
C PHE A 298 14.59 -10.26 -6.81
N ARG A 299 14.67 -11.22 -7.74
CA ARG A 299 15.63 -12.34 -7.68
C ARG A 299 17.06 -11.83 -7.72
N GLU A 300 17.42 -11.02 -8.72
CA GLU A 300 18.76 -10.46 -8.86
C GLU A 300 19.16 -9.69 -7.60
N LEU A 301 18.24 -8.88 -7.06
CA LEU A 301 18.50 -8.12 -5.85
C LEU A 301 18.66 -9.03 -4.61
N THR A 302 17.83 -10.06 -4.47
CA THR A 302 17.94 -11.02 -3.37
C THR A 302 19.29 -11.74 -3.41
N GLU A 303 19.72 -12.21 -4.59
CA GLU A 303 21.01 -12.89 -4.78
C GLU A 303 22.19 -11.99 -4.41
N LEU A 304 22.15 -10.70 -4.77
CA LEU A 304 23.18 -9.74 -4.37
C LEU A 304 23.20 -9.52 -2.85
N LEU A 305 22.03 -9.34 -2.24
CA LEU A 305 21.92 -9.14 -0.80
C LEU A 305 22.35 -10.39 0.00
N GLU A 306 22.09 -11.59 -0.52
CA GLU A 306 22.62 -12.85 0.04
C GLU A 306 24.14 -12.93 -0.10
N ALA A 307 24.67 -12.63 -1.29
CA ALA A 307 26.11 -12.68 -1.57
C ALA A 307 26.91 -11.66 -0.73
N TRP A 308 26.31 -10.51 -0.43
CA TRP A 308 26.93 -9.47 0.40
C TRP A 308 26.63 -9.63 1.90
N GLY A 309 25.85 -10.65 2.30
CA GLY A 309 25.58 -10.97 3.70
C GLY A 309 24.53 -10.09 4.38
N TYR A 310 23.74 -9.32 3.61
CA TYR A 310 22.59 -8.57 4.12
C TYR A 310 21.36 -9.45 4.35
N LEU A 311 21.27 -10.56 3.61
CA LEU A 311 20.23 -11.57 3.75
C LEU A 311 20.85 -12.95 3.95
N PRO A 312 20.21 -13.84 4.72
CA PRO A 312 20.67 -15.21 4.80
C PRO A 312 20.43 -15.97 3.48
N PRO A 313 21.26 -16.96 3.12
CA PRO A 313 21.08 -17.74 1.89
C PRO A 313 19.71 -18.43 1.82
N GLY A 314 19.08 -18.39 0.64
CA GLY A 314 17.75 -18.99 0.42
C GLY A 314 16.59 -18.14 0.95
N SER A 315 16.80 -16.84 1.16
CA SER A 315 15.78 -15.92 1.63
C SER A 315 14.62 -15.78 0.65
N ARG A 316 13.41 -15.62 1.20
CA ARG A 316 12.15 -15.46 0.47
C ARG A 316 11.26 -14.42 1.12
N VAL A 317 10.51 -13.69 0.31
CA VAL A 317 9.54 -12.70 0.75
C VAL A 317 8.12 -13.12 0.37
N CYS A 318 7.22 -13.16 1.35
CA CYS A 318 5.80 -13.42 1.18
C CYS A 318 5.01 -12.13 1.39
N VAL A 319 4.25 -11.73 0.37
CA VAL A 319 3.40 -10.54 0.41
C VAL A 319 1.96 -10.95 0.71
N ILE A 320 1.40 -10.39 1.77
CA ILE A 320 0.04 -10.67 2.24
C ILE A 320 -0.90 -9.60 1.69
N PRO A 321 -1.98 -9.95 0.97
CA PRO A 321 -3.00 -8.99 0.58
C PRO A 321 -3.79 -8.55 1.82
N THR A 322 -3.82 -7.25 2.10
CA THR A 322 -4.50 -6.74 3.31
C THR A 322 -5.80 -6.02 3.03
N PHE A 323 -6.32 -6.15 1.80
CA PHE A 323 -7.60 -5.54 1.43
C PHE A 323 -8.76 -6.13 2.21
N CYS A 324 -8.77 -7.44 2.46
CA CYS A 324 -9.86 -8.11 3.19
C CYS A 324 -9.84 -7.88 4.70
N CYS A 325 -8.79 -7.28 5.27
CA CYS A 325 -8.69 -6.96 6.70
C CYS A 325 -9.69 -5.90 7.16
N GLN A 326 -10.53 -5.43 6.24
CA GLN A 326 -11.65 -4.54 6.48
C GLN A 326 -12.94 -5.28 6.91
N LEU A 327 -12.98 -6.61 6.85
CA LEU A 327 -14.11 -7.44 7.32
C LEU A 327 -14.09 -7.56 8.85
N PHE A 328 -14.36 -6.46 9.54
CA PHE A 328 -14.54 -6.43 10.99
C PHE A 328 -15.78 -5.65 11.38
N ALA A 329 -16.28 -5.95 12.58
CA ALA A 329 -17.32 -5.18 13.26
C ALA A 329 -16.71 -4.26 14.32
N THR A 330 -17.31 -3.10 14.53
CA THR A 330 -16.96 -2.15 15.59
C THR A 330 -18.02 -2.11 16.68
N ALA A 331 -19.25 -2.52 16.35
CA ALA A 331 -20.34 -2.75 17.28
C ALA A 331 -20.53 -4.26 17.58
N PRO A 332 -20.69 -4.70 18.86
CA PRO A 332 -20.87 -6.11 19.19
C PRO A 332 -22.08 -6.78 18.52
N ASP A 333 -23.16 -6.06 18.33
CA ASP A 333 -24.41 -6.51 17.69
C ASP A 333 -24.31 -6.65 16.17
N ALA A 334 -23.32 -5.99 15.55
CA ALA A 334 -23.01 -6.14 14.13
C ALA A 334 -22.20 -7.41 13.82
N LEU A 335 -21.42 -7.92 14.79
CA LEU A 335 -20.55 -9.09 14.59
C LEU A 335 -21.32 -10.34 14.11
N PRO A 336 -22.49 -10.72 14.68
CA PRO A 336 -23.28 -11.83 14.15
C PRO A 336 -23.77 -11.64 12.71
N GLN A 337 -24.00 -10.39 12.26
CA GLN A 337 -24.40 -10.14 10.87
C GLN A 337 -23.23 -10.37 9.92
N LEU A 338 -22.02 -9.99 10.34
CA LEU A 338 -20.79 -10.21 9.58
C LEU A 338 -20.39 -11.69 9.55
N GLU A 339 -20.54 -12.40 10.67
CA GLU A 339 -20.35 -13.85 10.73
C GLU A 339 -21.27 -14.54 9.71
N GLY A 340 -22.57 -14.23 9.74
CA GLY A 340 -23.54 -14.80 8.81
C GLY A 340 -23.27 -14.43 7.33
N LEU A 341 -22.71 -13.23 7.06
CA LEU A 341 -22.28 -12.87 5.70
C LEU A 341 -21.16 -13.80 5.21
N ILE A 342 -20.17 -14.08 6.07
CA ILE A 342 -19.02 -14.93 5.70
C ILE A 342 -19.44 -16.39 5.61
N GLU A 343 -20.34 -16.87 6.46
CA GLU A 343 -20.91 -18.22 6.34
C GLU A 343 -21.62 -18.43 5.00
N VAL A 344 -22.44 -17.45 4.57
CA VAL A 344 -23.10 -17.49 3.26
C VAL A 344 -22.09 -17.48 2.12
N TRP A 345 -21.03 -16.66 2.24
CA TRP A 345 -19.95 -16.65 1.26
C TRP A 345 -19.23 -17.99 1.17
N ARG A 346 -18.94 -18.62 2.30
CA ARG A 346 -18.29 -19.94 2.36
C ARG A 346 -19.14 -21.05 1.78
N ASP A 347 -20.43 -21.05 2.06
CA ASP A 347 -21.37 -22.00 1.44
C ASP A 347 -21.33 -21.89 -0.09
N TRP A 348 -21.27 -20.66 -0.63
CA TRP A 348 -21.08 -20.47 -2.07
C TRP A 348 -19.72 -20.98 -2.56
N LEU A 349 -18.62 -20.64 -1.87
CA LEU A 349 -17.28 -21.13 -2.21
C LEU A 349 -17.21 -22.66 -2.25
N ASP A 350 -17.83 -23.34 -1.29
CA ASP A 350 -17.81 -24.80 -1.23
C ASP A 350 -18.64 -25.45 -2.34
N ARG A 351 -19.83 -24.92 -2.64
CA ARG A 351 -20.68 -25.39 -3.74
C ARG A 351 -20.07 -25.13 -5.12
N HIS A 352 -19.34 -24.03 -5.26
CA HIS A 352 -18.78 -23.56 -6.53
C HIS A 352 -17.24 -23.55 -6.55
N ARG A 353 -16.61 -24.48 -5.82
CA ARG A 353 -15.16 -24.50 -5.57
C ARG A 353 -14.29 -24.30 -6.82
N SER A 354 -14.62 -24.96 -7.93
CA SER A 354 -13.85 -24.84 -9.18
C SER A 354 -14.00 -23.47 -9.84
N VAL A 355 -15.15 -22.82 -9.69
CA VAL A 355 -15.42 -21.46 -10.19
C VAL A 355 -14.67 -20.45 -9.32
N ALA A 356 -14.80 -20.57 -7.99
CA ALA A 356 -14.11 -19.72 -7.03
C ALA A 356 -12.58 -19.77 -7.20
N ALA A 357 -12.00 -20.96 -7.34
CA ALA A 357 -10.56 -21.13 -7.54
C ALA A 357 -10.07 -20.41 -8.82
N ARG A 358 -10.84 -20.45 -9.91
CA ARG A 358 -10.50 -19.72 -11.14
C ARG A 358 -10.52 -18.21 -10.92
N HIS A 359 -11.50 -17.68 -10.19
CA HIS A 359 -11.57 -16.25 -9.91
C HIS A 359 -10.44 -15.79 -8.98
N VAL A 360 -10.08 -16.58 -7.96
CA VAL A 360 -8.91 -16.29 -7.10
C VAL A 360 -7.61 -16.28 -7.93
N ALA A 361 -7.42 -17.24 -8.83
CA ALA A 361 -6.27 -17.24 -9.74
C ALA A 361 -6.25 -15.99 -10.63
N ARG A 362 -7.39 -15.62 -11.23
CA ARG A 362 -7.54 -14.40 -12.05
C ARG A 362 -7.22 -13.13 -11.25
N LEU A 363 -7.63 -13.03 -9.98
CA LEU A 363 -7.24 -11.90 -9.12
C LEU A 363 -5.71 -11.78 -8.97
N GLY A 364 -5.00 -12.89 -8.95
CA GLY A 364 -3.53 -12.94 -8.88
C GLY A 364 -2.82 -12.48 -10.16
N GLU A 365 -3.53 -12.44 -11.29
CA GLU A 365 -2.96 -12.28 -12.62
C GLU A 365 -3.45 -11.02 -13.36
N THR A 366 -4.40 -10.27 -12.80
CA THR A 366 -5.05 -9.14 -13.47
C THR A 366 -4.61 -7.77 -12.95
N THR A 367 -4.43 -6.81 -13.85
CA THR A 367 -4.36 -5.37 -13.54
C THR A 367 -5.72 -4.76 -13.23
N GLU A 368 -6.80 -5.47 -13.53
CA GLU A 368 -8.19 -5.04 -13.39
C GLU A 368 -8.94 -5.93 -12.39
N PRO A 369 -8.64 -5.86 -11.08
CA PRO A 369 -9.30 -6.71 -10.09
C PRO A 369 -10.81 -6.43 -9.97
N PHE A 370 -11.28 -5.30 -10.49
CA PHE A 370 -12.70 -4.97 -10.53
C PHE A 370 -13.48 -5.89 -11.47
N THR A 371 -12.97 -6.21 -12.67
CA THR A 371 -13.69 -7.08 -13.63
C THR A 371 -13.87 -8.51 -13.11
N VAL A 372 -12.99 -8.96 -12.20
CA VAL A 372 -13.16 -10.24 -11.51
C VAL A 372 -14.32 -10.19 -10.51
N GLY A 373 -14.47 -9.08 -9.78
CA GLY A 373 -15.62 -8.87 -8.89
C GLY A 373 -16.95 -8.88 -9.64
N GLU A 374 -16.99 -8.32 -10.84
CA GLU A 374 -18.18 -8.30 -11.71
C GLU A 374 -18.60 -9.72 -12.09
N ALA A 375 -17.64 -10.50 -12.60
CA ALA A 375 -17.86 -11.87 -13.01
C ALA A 375 -18.37 -12.74 -11.85
N VAL A 376 -17.81 -12.55 -10.65
CA VAL A 376 -18.25 -13.25 -9.44
C VAL A 376 -19.67 -12.84 -9.04
N ALA A 377 -20.00 -11.55 -9.14
CA ALA A 377 -21.33 -11.05 -8.84
C ALA A 377 -22.39 -11.66 -9.79
N GLN A 378 -22.03 -11.88 -11.06
CA GLN A 378 -22.87 -12.57 -12.04
C GLN A 378 -23.00 -14.08 -11.71
N ASP A 379 -21.92 -14.73 -11.28
CA ASP A 379 -21.88 -16.16 -10.95
C ASP A 379 -22.55 -16.54 -9.61
N LEU A 380 -22.77 -15.58 -8.70
CA LEU A 380 -23.43 -15.82 -7.40
C LEU A 380 -24.86 -16.38 -7.56
N GLY A 381 -25.55 -15.97 -8.63
CA GLY A 381 -26.97 -16.21 -8.83
C GLY A 381 -27.85 -15.34 -7.91
N ALA A 382 -29.10 -15.15 -8.31
CA ALA A 382 -30.01 -14.20 -7.67
C ALA A 382 -30.25 -14.47 -6.17
N SER A 383 -30.34 -15.74 -5.78
CA SER A 383 -30.64 -16.12 -4.39
C SER A 383 -29.49 -15.81 -3.43
N HIS A 384 -28.24 -16.18 -3.75
CA HIS A 384 -27.08 -15.85 -2.91
C HIS A 384 -26.83 -14.35 -2.88
N ALA A 385 -26.93 -13.68 -4.04
CA ALA A 385 -26.78 -12.23 -4.11
C ALA A 385 -27.81 -11.50 -3.22
N ALA A 386 -29.07 -11.95 -3.19
CA ALA A 386 -30.11 -11.38 -2.32
C ALA A 386 -29.82 -11.63 -0.83
N GLU A 387 -29.33 -12.82 -0.47
CA GLU A 387 -28.92 -13.13 0.90
C GLU A 387 -27.78 -12.23 1.37
N ILE A 388 -26.71 -12.18 0.58
CA ILE A 388 -25.54 -11.32 0.83
C ILE A 388 -25.99 -9.87 1.01
N ARG A 389 -26.87 -9.38 0.12
CA ARG A 389 -27.40 -8.00 0.21
C ARG A 389 -28.06 -7.73 1.56
N ARG A 390 -28.97 -8.62 1.94
CA ARG A 390 -29.71 -8.50 3.21
C ARG A 390 -28.78 -8.51 4.42
N ARG A 391 -27.71 -9.31 4.40
CA ARG A 391 -26.72 -9.38 5.50
C ARG A 391 -25.94 -8.07 5.62
N VAL A 392 -25.49 -7.51 4.51
CA VAL A 392 -24.79 -6.23 4.49
C VAL A 392 -25.70 -5.09 4.93
N GLU A 393 -26.96 -5.04 4.47
CA GLU A 393 -27.93 -4.03 4.91
C GLU A 393 -28.15 -4.08 6.43
N ARG A 394 -28.31 -5.29 7.00
CA ARG A 394 -28.44 -5.47 8.45
C ARG A 394 -27.19 -5.05 9.19
N PHE A 395 -26.00 -5.45 8.70
CA PHE A 395 -24.74 -5.01 9.28
C PHE A 395 -24.64 -3.48 9.29
N ASN A 396 -24.92 -2.83 8.16
CA ASN A 396 -24.83 -1.38 8.00
C ASN A 396 -25.86 -0.62 8.84
N ALA A 397 -26.96 -1.26 9.23
CA ALA A 397 -27.95 -0.71 10.15
C ALA A 397 -27.47 -0.79 11.61
N SER A 398 -26.70 -1.81 11.98
CA SER A 398 -26.16 -2.01 13.33
C SER A 398 -24.81 -1.35 13.58
N ASP A 399 -23.94 -1.26 12.56
CA ASP A 399 -22.59 -0.72 12.69
C ASP A 399 -22.49 0.67 12.06
N ARG A 400 -22.12 1.67 12.87
CA ARG A 400 -21.96 3.05 12.40
C ARG A 400 -20.83 3.22 11.40
N ASN A 401 -19.81 2.37 11.46
CA ASN A 401 -18.73 2.40 10.48
C ASN A 401 -19.16 1.77 9.15
N ARG A 402 -20.31 1.07 9.14
CA ARG A 402 -20.83 0.26 8.04
C ARG A 402 -19.78 -0.77 7.59
N LEU A 403 -20.18 -1.76 6.80
CA LEU A 403 -19.17 -2.53 6.10
C LEU A 403 -18.50 -1.50 5.18
N PRO A 404 -17.15 -1.42 5.16
CA PRO A 404 -16.40 -0.58 4.22
C PRO A 404 -16.57 -1.02 2.75
N ILE A 405 -17.69 -1.65 2.43
CA ILE A 405 -18.11 -2.05 1.10
C ILE A 405 -19.38 -1.28 0.70
N ALA A 406 -20.03 -0.61 1.66
CA ALA A 406 -21.08 0.36 1.44
C ALA A 406 -20.59 1.70 0.88
N HIS A 407 -19.32 1.78 0.46
CA HIS A 407 -18.82 2.84 -0.43
C HIS A 407 -17.76 2.32 -1.39
N ALA A 408 -18.06 1.20 -2.03
CA ALA A 408 -17.22 0.71 -3.11
C ALA A 408 -17.31 1.61 -4.38
N ALA A 409 -17.90 2.82 -4.28
CA ALA A 409 -17.86 3.86 -5.30
C ALA A 409 -16.52 4.63 -5.34
N ASP A 410 -15.42 3.99 -4.93
CA ASP A 410 -14.02 4.49 -4.98
C ASP A 410 -13.80 5.89 -4.37
N VAL A 411 -14.51 6.18 -3.29
CA VAL A 411 -14.57 7.48 -2.62
C VAL A 411 -13.43 7.62 -1.60
N GLY A 412 -12.27 8.08 -2.05
CA GLY A 412 -11.22 8.61 -1.16
C GLY A 412 -11.45 10.06 -0.69
N HIS A 413 -12.02 10.28 0.50
CA HIS A 413 -11.74 11.50 1.27
C HIS A 413 -10.47 11.27 2.09
N PRO A 414 -9.54 12.23 2.21
CA PRO A 414 -8.38 12.12 3.10
C PRO A 414 -8.72 11.86 4.59
N THR A 415 -9.82 12.38 5.15
CA THR A 415 -10.25 11.98 6.51
C THR A 415 -11.02 10.66 6.53
N TYR A 416 -11.10 9.95 5.41
CA TYR A 416 -11.75 8.66 5.27
C TYR A 416 -10.77 7.67 4.61
N ASN A 417 -11.03 6.38 4.63
CA ASN A 417 -10.32 5.44 3.75
C ASN A 417 -10.97 5.46 2.35
N LYS A 418 -10.46 4.68 1.39
CA LYS A 418 -11.05 4.51 0.03
C LYS A 418 -12.47 3.92 0.00
N PHE A 419 -13.08 3.77 1.17
CA PHE A 419 -14.34 3.11 1.41
C PHE A 419 -15.28 3.97 2.26
N GLY A 420 -15.00 5.28 2.41
CA GLY A 420 -15.89 6.19 3.11
C GLY A 420 -16.03 5.92 4.62
N VAL A 421 -15.04 5.29 5.27
CA VAL A 421 -15.01 5.19 6.74
C VAL A 421 -14.26 6.38 7.34
N ALA A 422 -14.97 7.18 8.14
CA ALA A 422 -14.39 8.36 8.78
C ALA A 422 -13.30 7.89 9.75
N GLN A 423 -12.06 8.29 9.45
CA GLN A 423 -10.87 7.85 10.15
C GLN A 423 -10.90 8.13 11.66
N HIS A 424 -11.60 9.19 12.08
CA HIS A 424 -11.78 9.55 13.48
C HIS A 424 -12.80 8.67 14.21
N HIS A 425 -13.71 7.99 13.50
CA HIS A 425 -14.64 7.01 14.09
C HIS A 425 -13.96 5.69 14.48
N LEU A 426 -12.76 5.43 13.95
CA LEU A 426 -12.00 4.22 14.27
C LEU A 426 -11.21 4.36 15.58
N LEU A 427 -10.93 5.59 16.01
CA LEU A 427 -10.23 5.85 17.26
C LEU A 427 -11.12 5.48 18.46
N GLY A 428 -10.55 4.75 19.41
CA GLY A 428 -11.23 4.35 20.64
C GLY A 428 -12.17 3.15 20.52
N VAL A 429 -12.26 2.52 19.34
CA VAL A 429 -13.03 1.27 19.16
C VAL A 429 -12.05 0.13 18.87
N GLU A 430 -12.38 -1.07 19.33
CA GLU A 430 -11.62 -2.29 19.02
C GLU A 430 -12.33 -3.07 17.91
N PRO A 431 -11.65 -3.37 16.79
CA PRO A 431 -12.25 -4.11 15.69
C PRO A 431 -12.41 -5.58 16.08
N ARG A 432 -13.57 -6.15 15.76
CA ARG A 432 -13.94 -7.53 16.05
C ARG A 432 -14.03 -8.31 14.76
N PHE A 433 -13.22 -9.34 14.63
CA PHE A 433 -13.23 -10.21 13.46
C PHE A 433 -14.12 -11.42 13.71
N PRO A 434 -14.92 -11.82 12.72
CA PRO A 434 -15.69 -13.06 12.77
C PRO A 434 -14.74 -14.27 12.74
N GLU A 435 -15.13 -15.36 13.40
CA GLU A 435 -14.25 -16.54 13.49
C GLU A 435 -14.15 -17.25 12.14
N SER A 436 -15.25 -17.29 11.38
CA SER A 436 -15.26 -17.84 10.02
C SER A 436 -14.34 -17.11 9.04
N PHE A 437 -13.96 -15.84 9.28
CA PHE A 437 -12.97 -15.14 8.46
C PHE A 437 -11.60 -15.82 8.51
N ARG A 438 -11.20 -16.34 9.68
CA ARG A 438 -9.90 -17.01 9.85
C ARG A 438 -9.80 -18.32 9.07
N GLN A 439 -10.95 -18.87 8.67
CA GLN A 439 -11.06 -20.13 7.93
C GLN A 439 -10.97 -19.94 6.41
N LEU A 440 -10.94 -18.69 5.94
CA LEU A 440 -10.72 -18.36 4.53
C LEU A 440 -9.22 -18.34 4.21
N THR A 441 -8.90 -18.55 2.95
CA THR A 441 -7.67 -18.03 2.36
C THR A 441 -7.76 -16.52 2.19
N TRP A 442 -6.60 -15.87 2.10
CA TRP A 442 -6.54 -14.44 1.80
C TRP A 442 -7.27 -14.07 0.49
N GLY A 443 -7.14 -14.91 -0.54
CA GLY A 443 -7.74 -14.69 -1.85
C GLY A 443 -9.25 -14.86 -1.86
N GLU A 444 -9.79 -15.81 -1.11
CA GLU A 444 -11.24 -15.96 -0.93
C GLU A 444 -11.86 -14.76 -0.21
N ALA A 445 -11.15 -14.22 0.78
CA ALA A 445 -11.59 -13.04 1.49
C ALA A 445 -11.50 -11.78 0.62
N GLU A 446 -10.45 -11.63 -0.20
CA GLU A 446 -10.36 -10.53 -1.16
C GLU A 446 -11.46 -10.63 -2.23
N LEU A 447 -11.76 -11.84 -2.71
CA LEU A 447 -12.82 -12.10 -3.67
C LEU A 447 -14.19 -11.67 -3.15
N LEU A 448 -14.51 -11.95 -1.88
CA LEU A 448 -15.72 -11.46 -1.22
C LEU A 448 -15.83 -9.94 -1.29
N ILE A 449 -14.76 -9.21 -0.95
CA ILE A 449 -14.81 -7.75 -1.02
C ILE A 449 -15.07 -7.26 -2.44
N LYS A 450 -14.40 -7.85 -3.45
CA LYS A 450 -14.60 -7.43 -4.85
C LYS A 450 -16.02 -7.68 -5.32
N ALA A 451 -16.60 -8.84 -4.99
CA ALA A 451 -17.99 -9.17 -5.32
C ALA A 451 -18.98 -8.21 -4.63
N LEU A 452 -18.75 -7.91 -3.36
CA LEU A 452 -19.56 -6.98 -2.59
C LEU A 452 -19.50 -5.57 -3.18
N GLY A 453 -18.35 -5.13 -3.72
CA GLY A 453 -18.28 -3.87 -4.45
C GLY A 453 -19.32 -3.81 -5.57
N HIS A 454 -19.28 -4.77 -6.49
CA HIS A 454 -20.20 -4.83 -7.64
C HIS A 454 -21.68 -4.92 -7.26
N LEU A 455 -21.99 -5.72 -6.23
CA LEU A 455 -23.37 -5.84 -5.78
C LEU A 455 -23.93 -4.49 -5.32
N PHE A 456 -23.12 -3.60 -4.75
CA PHE A 456 -23.60 -2.37 -4.13
C PHE A 456 -23.30 -1.07 -4.90
N ILE A 457 -22.42 -1.08 -5.93
CA ILE A 457 -22.07 0.11 -6.74
C ILE A 457 -23.00 0.30 -7.94
N ASP A 458 -23.31 -0.76 -8.70
CA ASP A 458 -23.88 -0.65 -10.05
C ASP A 458 -25.40 -0.36 -10.09
N ARG A 459 -25.96 0.25 -9.04
CA ARG A 459 -27.41 0.52 -8.95
C ARG A 459 -27.81 2.00 -8.93
N GLU A 460 -26.86 2.92 -9.05
CA GLU A 460 -27.15 4.36 -9.17
C GLU A 460 -26.80 4.98 -10.54
N SER A 461 -26.58 4.16 -11.59
CA SER A 461 -26.40 4.63 -12.98
C SER A 461 -27.67 4.51 -13.81
#